data_AF-A0A136JT83-F1
#
_entry.id   AF-A0A136JT83-F1
#
_cell.length_a   1.000
_cell.length_b   1.000
_cell.length_c   1.000
_cell.angle_alpha   90.00
_cell.angle_beta   90.00
_cell.angle_gamma   90.00
#
_symmetry.space_group_name_H-M   'P 1'
#
loop_
_entity.id
_entity.type
_entity.pdbx_description
1 polymer ?
#
loop_
_entity_poly.entity_id
_entity_poly.type
_entity_poly.pdbx_seq_one_letter_code
_entity_poly.pdbx_strand_id
1 'polypeptide(L)'
;MLTKGHPYESNSMFAQGGVAVALSEEDDVGSHLTDTLKAGHGLCRREAVRVLVEEGPDRIQELIAWGAKFDKIGKRFAYTREAAHSRSRILRARGDATGNEMVRALMAHAARQRRIHRLDRRFTVDLLVLEGAVAGPSC
;
A
#
# COMPACT_ATOMS: atom_id res chain seq x y z
N MET A 1 -4.08 15.92 -7.90
CA MET A 1 -3.00 15.22 -7.18
C MET A 1 -1.77 16.09 -7.19
N LEU A 2 -1.25 16.44 -6.01
CA LEU A 2 -0.09 17.32 -5.82
C LEU A 2 1.12 16.49 -5.38
N THR A 3 2.32 16.89 -5.78
CA THR A 3 3.58 16.38 -5.21
C THR A 3 4.62 17.48 -5.22
N LYS A 4 5.44 17.57 -4.16
CA LYS A 4 6.51 18.57 -4.03
C LYS A 4 7.61 18.43 -5.08
N GLY A 5 7.78 17.25 -5.66
CA GLY A 5 8.92 16.89 -6.48
C GLY A 5 8.52 16.13 -7.74
N HIS A 6 9.38 15.20 -8.15
CA HIS A 6 9.07 14.30 -9.25
C HIS A 6 8.04 13.24 -8.79
N PRO A 7 7.06 12.84 -9.62
CA PRO A 7 5.99 11.92 -9.21
C PRO A 7 6.46 10.50 -8.86
N TYR A 8 7.66 10.13 -9.29
CA TYR A 8 8.31 8.85 -8.98
C TYR A 8 9.40 8.97 -7.91
N GLU A 9 9.45 10.09 -7.19
CA GLU A 9 10.39 10.32 -6.10
C GLU A 9 9.61 10.34 -4.77
N SER A 10 9.48 9.16 -4.16
CA SER A 10 8.78 8.97 -2.89
C SER A 10 9.32 7.75 -2.15
N ASN A 11 9.15 7.69 -0.83
CA ASN A 11 9.56 6.52 -0.05
C ASN A 11 8.88 5.23 -0.52
N SER A 12 7.64 5.33 -1.02
CA SER A 12 6.92 4.19 -1.59
C SER A 12 7.65 3.58 -2.79
N MET A 13 8.36 4.38 -3.61
CA MET A 13 9.14 3.85 -4.74
C MET A 13 10.35 3.03 -4.30
N PHE A 14 10.86 3.27 -3.09
CA PHE A 14 12.05 2.62 -2.54
C PHE A 14 11.72 1.47 -1.58
N ALA A 15 10.44 1.16 -1.35
CA ALA A 15 10.06 0.08 -0.43
C ALA A 15 10.43 -1.29 -1.00
N GLN A 16 11.22 -2.06 -0.24
CA GLN A 16 11.79 -3.33 -0.67
C GLN A 16 11.04 -4.56 -0.17
N GLY A 17 10.86 -4.64 1.16
CA GLY A 17 10.52 -5.87 1.91
C GLY A 17 9.29 -6.62 1.39
N GLY A 18 8.26 -5.88 0.97
CA GLY A 18 7.06 -6.44 0.37
C GLY A 18 5.79 -5.78 0.88
N VAL A 19 4.67 -6.43 0.63
CA VAL A 19 3.37 -6.08 1.20
C VAL A 19 2.78 -7.30 1.91
N ALA A 20 2.46 -7.14 3.19
CA ALA A 20 1.84 -8.19 3.99
C ALA A 20 0.34 -8.32 3.63
N VAL A 21 -0.10 -9.51 3.22
CA VAL A 21 -1.49 -9.79 2.87
C VAL A 21 -1.85 -11.25 3.10
N ALA A 22 -2.98 -11.50 3.74
CA ALA A 22 -3.49 -12.85 4.01
C ALA A 22 -4.20 -13.42 2.77
N LEU A 23 -3.43 -13.71 1.72
CA LEU A 23 -3.92 -14.23 0.43
C LEU A 23 -3.51 -15.70 0.16
N SER A 24 -2.64 -16.26 1.01
CA SER A 24 -2.22 -17.66 0.92
C SER A 24 -3.34 -18.59 1.40
N GLU A 25 -3.43 -19.80 0.82
CA GLU A 25 -4.30 -20.87 1.32
C GLU A 25 -3.94 -21.32 2.76
N GLU A 26 -2.69 -21.07 3.17
CA GLU A 26 -2.16 -21.44 4.49
C GLU A 26 -2.21 -20.29 5.52
N ASP A 27 -2.83 -19.18 5.16
CA ASP A 27 -2.92 -17.97 5.97
C ASP A 27 -4.36 -17.45 6.06
N ASP A 28 -4.63 -16.64 7.07
CA ASP A 28 -5.97 -16.11 7.34
C ASP A 28 -5.91 -14.71 7.95
N VAL A 29 -7.02 -14.00 7.82
CA VAL A 29 -7.17 -12.63 8.33
C VAL A 29 -7.06 -12.57 9.86
N GLY A 30 -7.54 -13.59 10.57
CA GLY A 30 -7.52 -13.64 12.04
C GLY A 30 -6.11 -13.76 12.60
N SER A 31 -5.26 -14.59 11.98
CA SER A 31 -3.84 -14.66 12.34
C SER A 31 -3.12 -13.37 11.99
N HIS A 32 -3.43 -12.72 10.86
CA HIS A 32 -2.86 -11.41 10.52
C HIS A 32 -3.21 -10.35 11.57
N LEU A 33 -4.50 -10.26 11.93
CA LEU A 33 -5.00 -9.34 12.96
C LEU A 33 -4.24 -9.55 14.27
N THR A 34 -4.06 -10.80 14.67
CA THR A 34 -3.36 -11.16 15.91
C THR A 34 -1.90 -10.74 15.87
N ASP A 35 -1.19 -11.04 14.77
CA ASP A 35 0.21 -10.64 14.58
C ASP A 35 0.36 -9.11 14.65
N THR A 36 -0.51 -8.36 13.95
CA THR A 36 -0.46 -6.89 13.92
C THR A 36 -0.75 -6.28 15.29
N LEU A 37 -1.76 -6.77 16.01
CA LEU A 37 -2.08 -6.28 17.36
C LEU A 37 -0.97 -6.58 18.37
N LYS A 38 -0.34 -7.76 18.28
CA LYS A 38 0.81 -8.13 19.11
C LYS A 38 1.99 -7.21 18.83
N ALA A 39 2.35 -7.01 17.56
CA ALA A 39 3.44 -6.12 17.17
C ALA A 39 3.20 -4.66 17.59
N GLY A 40 1.93 -4.23 17.65
CA GLY A 40 1.54 -2.91 18.12
C GLY A 40 1.59 -2.69 19.63
N HIS A 41 1.92 -3.72 20.44
CA HIS A 41 2.07 -3.63 21.91
C HIS A 41 0.89 -2.91 22.61
N GLY A 42 -0.34 -3.17 22.19
CA GLY A 42 -1.55 -2.59 22.78
C GLY A 42 -1.85 -1.14 22.38
N LEU A 43 -1.04 -0.53 21.51
CA LEU A 43 -1.22 0.85 21.03
C LEU A 43 -2.08 0.94 19.75
N CYS A 44 -2.38 -0.20 19.12
CA CYS A 44 -3.22 -0.24 17.94
C CYS A 44 -4.70 -0.02 18.29
N ARG A 45 -5.38 0.82 17.51
CA ARG A 45 -6.86 0.81 17.46
C ARG A 45 -7.32 -0.44 16.73
N ARG A 46 -7.97 -1.36 17.45
CA ARG A 46 -8.34 -2.68 16.94
C ARG A 46 -9.20 -2.63 15.68
N GLU A 47 -10.14 -1.69 15.63
CA GLU A 47 -11.06 -1.51 14.51
C GLU A 47 -10.32 -1.10 13.23
N ALA A 48 -9.27 -0.29 13.36
CA ALA A 48 -8.45 0.11 12.20
C ALA A 48 -7.61 -1.08 11.68
N VAL A 49 -7.05 -1.88 12.59
CA VAL A 49 -6.29 -3.08 12.19
C VAL A 49 -7.19 -4.09 11.53
N ARG A 50 -8.42 -4.28 12.02
CA ARG A 50 -9.40 -5.17 11.41
C ARG A 50 -9.68 -4.79 9.96
N VAL A 51 -9.97 -3.51 9.69
CA VAL A 51 -10.16 -2.99 8.31
C VAL A 51 -8.92 -3.26 7.45
N LEU A 52 -7.73 -2.94 7.96
CA LEU A 52 -6.46 -3.16 7.25
C LEU A 52 -6.29 -4.62 6.79
N VAL A 53 -6.54 -5.58 7.68
CA VAL A 53 -6.27 -7.00 7.39
C VAL A 53 -7.40 -7.67 6.61
N GLU A 54 -8.65 -7.22 6.77
CA GLU A 54 -9.84 -7.74 6.06
C GLU A 54 -9.88 -7.26 4.62
N GLU A 55 -9.59 -5.97 4.36
CA GLU A 55 -9.65 -5.40 3.00
C GLU A 55 -8.39 -5.67 2.16
N GLY A 56 -7.27 -5.99 2.83
CA GLY A 56 -5.97 -6.20 2.19
C GLY A 56 -5.99 -7.16 1.00
N PRO A 57 -6.55 -8.38 1.11
CA PRO A 57 -6.62 -9.34 0.01
C PRO A 57 -7.29 -8.77 -1.25
N ASP A 58 -8.43 -8.11 -1.10
CA ASP A 58 -9.18 -7.51 -2.20
C ASP A 58 -8.39 -6.35 -2.84
N ARG A 59 -7.73 -5.51 -2.03
CA ARG A 59 -6.89 -4.41 -2.55
C ARG A 59 -5.69 -4.92 -3.34
N ILE A 60 -5.07 -6.03 -2.92
CA ILE A 60 -3.97 -6.64 -3.68
C ILE A 60 -4.47 -7.25 -4.99
N GLN A 61 -5.62 -7.92 -4.98
CA GLN A 61 -6.23 -8.44 -6.21
C GLN A 61 -6.59 -7.32 -7.19
N GLU A 62 -7.10 -6.19 -6.70
CA GLU A 62 -7.37 -4.98 -7.49
C GLU A 62 -6.09 -4.43 -8.13
N LEU A 63 -4.99 -4.33 -7.37
CA LEU A 63 -3.69 -3.92 -7.92
C LEU A 63 -3.19 -4.89 -9.01
N ILE A 64 -3.35 -6.20 -8.81
CA ILE A 64 -3.01 -7.21 -9.81
C ILE A 64 -3.84 -7.01 -11.08
N ALA A 65 -5.15 -6.77 -10.93
CA ALA A 65 -6.04 -6.47 -12.06
C ALA A 65 -5.66 -5.17 -12.79
N TRP A 66 -5.08 -4.19 -12.09
CA TRP A 66 -4.52 -2.98 -12.70
C TRP A 66 -3.14 -3.19 -13.34
N GLY A 67 -2.57 -4.39 -13.19
CA GLY A 67 -1.34 -4.81 -13.84
C GLY A 67 -0.12 -4.87 -12.94
N ALA A 68 -0.28 -4.85 -11.61
CA ALA A 68 0.79 -5.14 -10.67
C ALA A 68 1.22 -6.61 -10.79
N LYS A 69 2.52 -6.86 -10.76
CA LYS A 69 3.12 -8.18 -10.93
C LYS A 69 3.91 -8.56 -9.68
N PHE A 70 3.39 -9.52 -8.92
CA PHE A 70 4.09 -10.12 -7.79
C PHE A 70 4.80 -11.40 -8.21
N ASP A 71 5.86 -11.74 -7.49
CA ASP A 71 6.70 -12.90 -7.75
C ASP A 71 5.91 -14.20 -7.57
N LYS A 72 6.21 -15.19 -8.40
CA LYS A 72 5.52 -16.48 -8.43
C LYS A 72 6.51 -17.64 -8.47
N ILE A 73 6.15 -18.76 -7.84
CA ILE A 73 6.80 -20.06 -8.00
C ILE A 73 5.82 -20.93 -8.81
N GLY A 74 6.15 -21.17 -10.08
CA GLY A 74 5.21 -21.77 -11.03
C GLY A 74 3.97 -20.89 -11.20
N LYS A 75 2.80 -21.39 -10.79
CA LYS A 75 1.52 -20.66 -10.88
C LYS A 75 1.10 -19.96 -9.58
N ARG A 76 1.75 -20.26 -8.46
CA ARG A 76 1.39 -19.73 -7.12
C ARG A 76 2.24 -18.51 -6.79
N PHE A 77 1.70 -17.58 -6.00
CA PHE A 77 2.48 -16.46 -5.48
C PHE A 77 3.59 -16.94 -4.55
N ALA A 78 4.74 -16.27 -4.62
CA ALA A 78 5.86 -16.48 -3.73
C ALA A 78 5.71 -15.57 -2.51
N TYR A 79 5.59 -16.15 -1.32
CA TYR A 79 5.48 -15.42 -0.06
C TYR A 79 6.77 -15.54 0.75
N THR A 80 7.14 -14.46 1.44
CA THR A 80 8.17 -14.46 2.48
C THR A 80 7.55 -14.20 3.85
N ARG A 81 8.38 -14.35 4.90
CA ARG A 81 8.01 -14.08 6.29
C ARG A 81 9.03 -13.14 6.90
N GLU A 82 8.55 -12.06 7.53
CA GLU A 82 9.36 -11.16 8.35
C GLU A 82 9.02 -11.35 9.84
N ALA A 83 9.89 -10.86 10.72
CA ALA A 83 9.97 -11.27 12.14
C ALA A 83 8.68 -11.12 12.95
N ALA A 84 7.82 -10.15 12.62
CA ALA A 84 6.58 -9.92 13.35
C ALA A 84 5.42 -10.84 12.94
N HIS A 85 5.60 -11.69 11.92
CA HIS A 85 4.52 -12.52 11.38
C HIS A 85 4.68 -14.00 11.75
N SER A 86 3.58 -14.61 12.17
CA SER A 86 3.51 -16.06 12.44
C SER A 86 3.43 -16.89 11.15
N ARG A 87 2.92 -16.30 10.05
CA ARG A 87 2.75 -16.94 8.73
C ARG A 87 3.54 -16.22 7.63
N SER A 88 3.88 -16.94 6.57
CA SER A 88 4.47 -16.37 5.35
C SER A 88 3.38 -15.65 4.54
N ARG A 89 3.35 -14.32 4.62
CA ARG A 89 2.28 -13.49 4.06
C ARG A 89 2.77 -12.28 3.28
N ILE A 90 4.07 -12.16 3.09
CA ILE A 90 4.67 -10.98 2.45
C ILE A 90 4.85 -11.27 0.97
N LEU A 91 4.08 -10.56 0.15
CA LEU A 91 4.25 -10.57 -1.30
C LEU A 91 5.38 -9.64 -1.69
N ARG A 92 6.23 -10.12 -2.61
CA ARG A 92 7.31 -9.32 -3.20
C ARG A 92 7.11 -9.20 -4.71
N ALA A 93 7.73 -8.17 -5.29
CA ALA A 93 7.80 -8.03 -6.73
C ALA A 93 9.24 -7.76 -7.17
N ARG A 94 9.68 -8.52 -8.18
CA ARG A 94 11.02 -8.42 -8.77
C ARG A 94 12.11 -8.55 -7.71
N GLY A 95 11.95 -9.50 -6.79
CA GLY A 95 12.87 -9.75 -5.68
C GLY A 95 12.66 -8.81 -4.50
N ASP A 96 13.03 -7.54 -4.66
CA ASP A 96 13.06 -6.52 -3.60
C ASP A 96 12.61 -5.14 -4.09
N ALA A 97 11.82 -5.08 -5.17
CA ALA A 97 11.35 -3.83 -5.76
C ALA A 97 9.81 -3.70 -5.70
N THR A 98 9.22 -4.16 -4.59
CA THR A 98 7.76 -4.24 -4.39
C THR A 98 7.11 -2.87 -4.45
N GLY A 99 7.68 -1.89 -3.75
CA GLY A 99 7.18 -0.51 -3.75
C GLY A 99 7.18 0.12 -5.14
N ASN A 100 8.28 -0.04 -5.88
CA ASN A 100 8.39 0.41 -7.27
C ASN A 100 7.28 -0.19 -8.15
N GLU A 101 7.01 -1.50 -8.01
CA GLU A 101 5.98 -2.18 -8.80
C GLU A 101 4.57 -1.70 -8.49
N MET A 102 4.25 -1.54 -7.20
CA MET A 102 2.95 -1.02 -6.78
C MET A 102 2.72 0.41 -7.27
N VAL A 103 3.71 1.30 -7.10
CA VAL A 103 3.61 2.68 -7.59
C VAL A 103 3.50 2.72 -9.11
N ARG A 104 4.27 1.91 -9.85
CA ARG A 104 4.17 1.79 -11.30
C ARG A 104 2.76 1.43 -11.75
N ALA A 105 2.16 0.41 -11.15
CA ALA A 105 0.81 -0.04 -11.49
C ALA A 105 -0.25 1.04 -11.18
N LEU A 106 -0.17 1.65 -10.00
CA LEU A 106 -1.06 2.74 -9.59
C LEU A 106 -0.95 3.97 -10.50
N MET A 107 0.27 4.41 -10.82
CA MET A 107 0.50 5.56 -11.69
C MET A 107 0.01 5.29 -13.12
N ALA A 108 0.21 4.08 -13.65
CA ALA A 108 -0.31 3.69 -14.95
C ALA A 108 -1.85 3.61 -14.96
N HIS A 109 -2.48 3.18 -13.85
CA HIS A 109 -3.93 3.23 -13.70
C HIS A 109 -4.44 4.68 -13.64
N ALA A 110 -3.85 5.51 -12.78
CA ALA A 110 -4.23 6.91 -12.59
C ALA A 110 -4.09 7.75 -13.87
N ALA A 111 -3.03 7.50 -14.67
CA ALA A 111 -2.81 8.21 -15.94
C ALA A 111 -3.94 8.00 -16.98
N ARG A 112 -4.72 6.92 -16.85
CA ARG A 112 -5.88 6.65 -17.71
C ARG A 112 -7.15 7.36 -17.26
N GLN A 113 -7.15 7.96 -16.07
CA GLN A 113 -8.33 8.61 -15.48
C GLN A 113 -8.36 10.09 -15.86
N ARG A 114 -9.25 10.49 -16.78
CA ARG A 114 -9.39 11.88 -17.24
C ARG A 114 -9.75 12.89 -16.14
N ARG A 115 -10.29 12.42 -15.02
CA ARG A 115 -10.65 13.24 -13.86
C ARG A 115 -9.46 13.57 -12.95
N ILE A 116 -8.34 12.86 -13.11
CA ILE A 116 -7.14 13.06 -12.28
C ILE A 116 -6.22 14.05 -12.97
N HIS A 117 -6.15 15.27 -12.42
CA HIS A 117 -5.15 16.27 -12.81
C HIS A 117 -3.93 16.14 -11.91
N ARG A 118 -2.75 15.92 -12.52
CA ARG A 118 -1.49 15.81 -11.81
C ARG A 118 -0.72 17.13 -11.84
N LEU A 119 -0.29 17.57 -10.68
CA LEU A 119 0.40 18.82 -10.44
C LEU A 119 1.73 18.51 -9.72
N ASP A 120 2.77 18.21 -10.51
CA ASP A 120 4.13 17.89 -10.06
C ASP A 120 4.93 19.16 -9.67
N ARG A 121 5.88 19.08 -8.73
CA ARG A 121 6.66 20.23 -8.22
C ARG A 121 5.80 21.35 -7.61
N ARG A 122 4.75 20.98 -6.87
CA ARG A 122 3.90 21.89 -6.09
C ARG A 122 4.08 21.61 -4.61
N PHE A 123 4.59 22.59 -3.86
CA PHE A 123 4.84 22.46 -2.43
C PHE A 123 3.68 23.06 -1.66
N THR A 124 2.97 22.27 -0.86
CA THR A 124 1.92 22.79 0.03
C THR A 124 2.56 23.48 1.22
N VAL A 125 2.20 24.75 1.43
CA VAL A 125 2.69 25.58 2.53
C VAL A 125 1.77 25.50 3.74
N ASP A 126 0.45 25.61 3.51
CA ASP A 126 -0.54 25.65 4.59
C ASP A 126 -1.90 25.11 4.12
N LEU A 127 -2.84 24.98 5.05
CA LEU A 127 -4.24 24.68 4.80
C LEU A 127 -5.08 25.95 4.96
N LEU A 128 -5.90 26.25 3.97
CA LEU A 128 -6.90 27.30 4.06
C LEU A 128 -8.08 26.78 4.86
N VAL A 129 -8.39 27.43 5.97
CA VAL A 129 -9.52 27.09 6.85
C VAL A 129 -10.51 28.25 6.85
N LEU A 130 -11.76 27.95 6.49
CA LEU A 130 -12.86 28.91 6.48
C LEU A 130 -13.99 28.33 7.33
N GLU A 131 -14.48 29.11 8.29
CA GLU A 131 -15.60 28.71 9.17
C GLU A 131 -15.41 27.35 9.86
N GLY A 132 -14.16 27.02 10.22
CA GLY A 132 -13.81 25.75 10.88
C GLY A 132 -13.67 24.55 9.93
N ALA A 133 -13.78 24.73 8.62
CA ALA A 133 -13.61 23.69 7.61
C ALA A 133 -12.41 23.96 6.69
N VAL A 134 -11.74 22.89 6.26
CA VAL A 134 -10.64 22.99 5.28
C VAL A 134 -11.23 23.26 3.89
N ALA A 135 -10.87 24.41 3.31
CA ALA A 135 -11.29 24.83 1.98
C ALA A 135 -10.30 24.39 0.88
N GLY A 136 -9.04 24.11 1.24
CA GLY A 136 -8.03 23.61 0.33
C GLY A 136 -6.60 23.86 0.82
N PRO A 137 -5.60 23.37 0.08
CA PRO A 137 -4.20 23.70 0.35
C PRO A 137 -3.83 25.08 -0.23
N SER A 138 -2.94 25.78 0.45
CA SER A 138 -2.14 26.86 -0.12
C SER A 138 -0.85 26.25 -0.69
N CYS A 139 -0.62 26.44 -2.00
CA CYS A 139 0.51 25.88 -2.75
C CYS A 139 1.27 26.97 -3.51
#